data_AF-A0A0J9WAE7-F1
#
_entry.id   AF-A0A0J9WAE7-F1
#
_cell.length_a   1.000
_cell.length_b   1.000
_cell.length_c   1.000
_cell.angle_alpha   90.00
_cell.angle_beta   90.00
_cell.angle_gamma   90.00
#
_symmetry.space_group_name_H-M   'P 1'
#
loop_
_entity.id
_entity.type
_entity.pdbx_description
1 polymer ?
#
loop_
_entity_poly.entity_id
_entity_poly.type
_entity_poly.pdbx_seq_one_letter_code
_entity_poly.pdbx_strand_id
1 'polypeptide(L)'
;MVLLSNAAFIEELNKLCGEVDEKRKTSIWITMKKVKRSIVKNVIPKKENAEKKNKRANKDDNKSNKKYVCLVRATDGKKKKISTHVFDNVINFSQELSSVMRS
;
A
#
# COMPACT_ATOMS: atom_id res chain seq x y z
N MET A 1 5.82 12.23 -7.16
CA MET A 1 5.47 10.93 -6.55
C MET A 1 4.02 11.01 -6.15
N VAL A 2 3.19 10.06 -6.59
CA VAL A 2 1.73 10.09 -6.40
C VAL A 2 1.31 8.94 -5.50
N LEU A 3 0.44 9.20 -4.53
CA LEU A 3 -0.17 8.18 -3.68
C LEU A 3 -1.54 7.82 -4.29
N LEU A 4 -1.72 6.54 -4.61
CA LEU A 4 -2.89 6.01 -5.31
C LEU A 4 -3.65 5.02 -4.42
N SER A 5 -4.89 4.70 -4.81
CA SER A 5 -5.59 3.53 -4.30
C SER A 5 -4.91 2.25 -4.79
N ASN A 6 -5.19 1.10 -4.15
CA ASN A 6 -4.60 -0.18 -4.55
C ASN A 6 -4.90 -0.52 -6.02
N ALA A 7 -6.15 -0.38 -6.46
CA ALA A 7 -6.55 -0.67 -7.84
C ALA A 7 -5.85 0.28 -8.85
N ALA A 8 -5.88 1.59 -8.59
CA ALA A 8 -5.24 2.57 -9.47
C ALA A 8 -3.71 2.39 -9.51
N PHE A 9 -3.09 1.94 -8.42
CA PHE A 9 -1.67 1.59 -8.42
C PHE A 9 -1.36 0.42 -9.36
N ILE A 10 -2.18 -0.64 -9.37
CA ILE A 10 -1.99 -1.79 -10.25
C ILE A 10 -2.19 -1.40 -11.72
N GLU A 11 -3.21 -0.60 -12.03
CA GLU A 11 -3.43 -0.08 -13.38
C GLU A 11 -2.24 0.77 -13.87
N GLU A 12 -1.76 1.70 -13.05
CA GLU A 12 -0.60 2.53 -13.40
C GLU A 12 0.70 1.74 -13.48
N LEU A 13 0.85 0.68 -12.67
CA LEU A 13 1.98 -0.24 -12.76
C LEU A 13 1.94 -1.02 -14.07
N ASN A 14 0.78 -1.52 -14.49
CA ASN A 14 0.61 -2.18 -15.78
C ASN A 14 0.99 -1.25 -16.94
N LYS A 15 0.57 0.03 -16.90
CA LYS A 15 1.01 1.02 -17.89
C LYS A 15 2.51 1.27 -17.84
N LEU A 16 3.10 1.26 -16.65
CA LEU A 16 4.55 1.47 -16.48
C LEU A 16 5.37 0.29 -17.04
N CYS A 17 4.87 -0.94 -16.90
CA CYS A 17 5.48 -2.15 -17.48
C CYS A 17 5.17 -2.30 -18.98
N GLY A 18 3.98 -1.85 -19.40
CA GLY A 18 3.42 -1.98 -20.74
C GLY A 18 3.47 -0.70 -21.59
N GLU A 19 4.28 0.31 -21.22
CA GLU A 19 4.69 1.37 -22.15
C GLU A 19 5.63 0.72 -23.19
N VAL A 20 5.02 -0.06 -24.08
CA VAL A 20 5.59 -0.75 -25.23
C VAL A 20 5.78 0.29 -26.32
N ASP A 21 6.72 1.22 -26.11
CA ASP A 21 7.56 1.58 -27.24
C ASP A 21 8.49 0.39 -27.43
N GLU A 22 8.26 -0.43 -28.47
CA GLU A 22 8.98 -1.68 -28.81
C GLU A 22 10.51 -1.58 -28.80
N LYS A 23 11.07 -0.39 -28.60
CA LYS A 23 12.50 -0.08 -28.59
C LYS A 23 13.09 0.23 -27.20
N ARG A 24 12.29 0.32 -26.11
CA ARG A 24 12.82 0.73 -24.79
C ARG A 24 12.67 -0.33 -23.71
N LYS A 25 13.70 -1.17 -23.60
CA LYS A 25 13.97 -1.94 -22.37
C LYS A 25 14.14 -0.97 -21.21
N THR A 26 13.19 -0.96 -20.28
CA THR A 26 13.21 -0.08 -19.10
C THR A 26 13.12 -0.93 -17.84
N SER A 27 14.00 -0.69 -16.87
CA SER A 27 13.95 -1.36 -15.58
C SER A 27 12.94 -0.66 -14.67
N ILE A 28 12.00 -1.43 -14.12
CA ILE A 28 11.02 -0.93 -13.15
C ILE A 28 11.50 -1.29 -11.73
N TRP A 29 11.68 -0.25 -10.91
CA TRP A 29 12.06 -0.38 -9.51
C TRP A 29 10.83 -0.44 -8.63
N ILE A 30 10.64 -1.54 -7.92
CA ILE A 30 9.58 -1.71 -6.92
C ILE A 30 10.22 -1.78 -5.53
N THR A 31 9.71 -1.00 -4.58
CA THR A 31 10.17 -1.01 -3.18
C THR A 31 9.00 -1.20 -2.24
N MET A 32 9.24 -1.94 -1.16
CA MET A 32 8.25 -2.22 -0.11
C MET A 32 8.85 -1.79 1.24
N LYS A 33 8.11 -0.98 1.99
CA LYS A 33 8.56 -0.48 3.30
C LYS A 33 7.45 -0.61 4.34
N LYS A 34 7.77 -1.23 5.48
CA LYS A 34 6.90 -1.24 6.66
C LYS A 34 6.75 0.18 7.22
N VAL A 35 5.53 0.66 7.37
CA VAL A 35 5.21 1.97 7.96
C VAL A 35 4.23 1.84 9.12
N LYS A 36 4.36 2.76 10.10
CA LYS A 36 3.46 2.82 11.26
C LYS A 36 2.12 3.40 10.84
N ARG A 37 1.01 2.77 11.23
CA ARG A 37 -0.35 3.25 10.92
C ARG A 37 -0.64 4.67 11.42
N SER A 38 0.04 5.11 12.47
CA SER A 38 -0.04 6.47 12.99
C SER A 38 0.42 7.55 12.00
N ILE A 39 1.10 7.17 10.91
CA ILE A 39 1.55 8.05 9.83
C ILE A 39 0.50 8.12 8.71
N VAL A 40 -0.40 7.13 8.63
CA VAL A 40 -1.42 6.97 7.57
C VAL A 40 -2.79 7.51 8.01
N LYS A 41 -2.80 8.42 9.00
CA LYS A 41 -4.01 8.90 9.71
C LYS A 41 -5.08 9.54 8.82
N ASN A 42 -4.75 9.93 7.59
CA ASN A 42 -5.66 10.64 6.69
C ASN A 42 -6.29 9.76 5.60
N VAL A 43 -5.96 8.47 5.51
CA VAL A 43 -6.43 7.59 4.40
C VAL A 43 -7.46 6.56 4.87
N ILE A 44 -7.54 6.30 6.17
CA ILE A 44 -8.46 5.30 6.72
C ILE A 44 -9.58 6.06 7.44
N PRO A 45 -10.84 5.97 6.99
CA PRO A 45 -11.96 6.47 7.76
C PRO A 45 -11.89 5.81 9.13
N LYS A 46 -11.78 6.61 10.19
CA LYS A 46 -12.04 6.11 11.53
C LYS A 46 -13.45 5.55 11.48
N LYS A 47 -13.61 4.24 11.70
CA LYS A 47 -14.93 3.72 12.09
C LYS A 47 -15.33 4.51 13.35
N GLU A 48 -16.27 5.43 13.17
CA GLU A 48 -17.10 5.94 14.25
C GLU A 48 -17.83 4.77 14.91
N ASN A 49 -18.17 4.94 16.18
CA ASN A 49 -18.77 3.97 17.11
C ASN A 49 -17.77 3.07 17.84
N ALA A 50 -17.15 3.64 18.88
CA ALA A 50 -16.98 2.90 20.13
C ALA A 50 -17.58 3.75 21.25
N GLU A 51 -18.79 3.36 21.65
CA GLU A 51 -19.57 3.96 22.72
C GLU A 51 -18.77 4.06 24.03
N LYS A 52 -19.08 5.12 24.77
CA LYS A 52 -18.70 5.33 26.17
C LYS A 52 -18.98 4.07 27.00
N LYS A 53 -17.95 3.45 27.57
CA LYS A 53 -18.08 2.73 28.85
C LYS A 53 -16.78 2.78 29.63
N ASN A 54 -16.77 3.64 30.64
CA ASN A 54 -15.86 3.57 31.78
C ASN A 54 -15.95 2.18 32.42
N LYS A 55 -14.81 1.51 32.62
CA LYS A 55 -14.49 0.73 33.84
C LYS A 55 -13.00 0.37 33.85
N ARG A 56 -12.33 0.78 34.92
CA ARG A 56 -10.95 0.43 35.27
C ARG A 56 -10.84 -1.09 35.44
N ALA A 57 -9.92 -1.73 34.71
CA ALA A 57 -9.32 -3.01 35.08
C ALA A 57 -8.07 -3.31 34.23
N ASN A 58 -7.00 -3.69 34.93
CA ASN A 58 -5.76 -4.34 34.48
C ASN A 58 -4.85 -3.69 33.43
N LYS A 59 -3.67 -3.27 33.93
CA LYS A 59 -2.38 -3.41 33.24
C LYS A 59 -2.18 -4.89 32.95
N ASP A 60 -2.65 -5.35 31.80
CA ASP A 60 -2.17 -6.61 31.23
C ASP A 60 -2.21 -6.52 29.70
N ASP A 61 -1.04 -6.71 29.11
CA ASP A 61 -0.69 -6.98 27.73
C ASP A 61 -1.67 -6.68 26.58
N ASN A 62 -2.29 -5.49 26.56
CA ASN A 62 -2.97 -4.99 25.38
C ASN A 62 -1.93 -4.46 24.35
N LYS A 63 -1.02 -5.34 23.90
CA LYS A 63 -0.29 -5.21 22.63
C LYS A 63 -1.34 -5.29 21.52
N SER A 64 -2.15 -4.25 21.39
CA SER A 64 -2.99 -4.04 20.23
C SER A 64 -2.09 -4.26 19.01
N ASN A 65 -2.36 -5.31 18.23
CA ASN A 65 -1.72 -5.56 16.95
C ASN A 65 -1.77 -4.25 16.17
N LYS A 66 -0.68 -3.47 16.22
CA LYS A 66 -0.58 -2.21 15.47
C LYS A 66 -0.61 -2.65 14.03
N LYS A 67 -1.80 -2.67 13.40
CA LYS A 67 -1.99 -3.08 12.01
C LYS A 67 -0.95 -2.34 11.19
N TYR A 68 0.11 -3.04 10.82
CA TYR A 68 1.21 -2.44 10.08
C TYR A 68 0.72 -2.17 8.67
N VAL A 69 1.22 -1.10 8.08
CA VAL A 69 0.89 -0.76 6.70
C VAL A 69 2.16 -0.98 5.88
N CYS A 70 2.03 -1.57 4.69
CA CYS A 70 3.12 -1.65 3.73
C CYS A 70 2.98 -0.48 2.74
N LEU A 71 4.00 0.38 2.66
CA LEU A 71 4.11 1.35 1.59
C LEU A 71 4.84 0.71 0.42
N VAL A 72 4.12 0.54 -0.69
CA VAL A 72 4.67 0.03 -1.95
C VAL A 72 4.90 1.21 -2.88
N ARG A 73 6.04 1.23 -3.59
CA ARG A 73 6.37 2.26 -4.58
C ARG A 73 6.89 1.63 -5.84
N ALA A 74 6.58 2.22 -6.98
CA ALA A 74 7.11 1.82 -8.28
C ALA A 74 7.57 3.03 -9.10
N THR A 75 8.64 2.86 -9.88
CA THR A 75 9.19 3.88 -10.78
C THR A 75 10.07 3.27 -11.87
N ASP A 76 10.12 3.92 -13.04
CA ASP A 76 11.05 3.63 -14.12
C ASP A 76 12.42 4.35 -13.96
N GLY A 77 12.66 4.95 -12.80
CA GLY A 77 13.84 5.78 -12.54
C GLY A 77 13.77 7.18 -13.15
N LYS A 78 12.70 7.52 -13.87
CA LYS A 78 12.49 8.86 -14.45
C LYS A 78 11.49 9.65 -13.61
N LYS A 79 10.57 10.36 -14.28
CA LYS A 79 9.60 11.26 -13.65
C LYS A 79 8.41 10.51 -13.03
N LYS A 80 8.04 9.33 -13.56
CA LYS A 80 6.86 8.60 -13.09
C LYS A 80 7.20 7.81 -11.83
N LYS A 81 6.58 8.22 -10.71
CA LYS A 81 6.74 7.63 -9.37
C LYS A 81 5.36 7.46 -8.73
N ILE A 82 4.91 6.22 -8.60
CA ILE A 82 3.61 5.86 -8.01
C ILE A 82 3.80 5.11 -6.68
N SER A 83 2.81 5.18 -5.81
CA SER A 83 2.85 4.52 -4.50
C SER A 83 1.48 4.19 -3.96
N THR A 84 1.38 3.20 -3.09
CA THR A 84 0.15 2.83 -2.38
C THR A 84 0.43 2.30 -0.98
N HIS A 85 -0.57 2.40 -0.10
CA HIS A 85 -0.57 1.83 1.25
C HIS A 85 -1.42 0.57 1.30
N VAL A 86 -0.81 -0.58 1.64
CA VAL A 86 -1.48 -1.88 1.72
C VAL A 86 -1.62 -2.28 3.19
N PHE A 87 -2.83 -2.60 3.64
CA PHE A 87 -3.10 -2.92 5.05
C PHE A 87 -4.18 -3.99 5.28
N ASP A 88 -5.41 -3.85 4.74
CA ASP A 88 -6.50 -4.81 5.01
C ASP A 88 -6.69 -5.85 3.88
N ASN A 89 -6.30 -5.56 2.63
CA ASN A 89 -6.47 -6.46 1.48
C ASN A 89 -5.12 -6.96 0.91
N VAL A 90 -4.24 -7.47 1.78
CA VAL A 90 -2.85 -7.80 1.43
C VAL A 90 -2.77 -8.97 0.45
N ILE A 91 -3.59 -10.01 0.64
CA ILE A 91 -3.55 -11.23 -0.17
C ILE A 91 -3.92 -10.91 -1.62
N ASN A 92 -5.07 -10.26 -1.86
CA ASN A 92 -5.50 -9.93 -3.22
C ASN A 92 -4.50 -8.97 -3.88
N PHE A 93 -4.03 -7.95 -3.16
CA PHE A 93 -3.01 -7.03 -3.70
C PHE A 93 -1.73 -7.77 -4.10
N SER A 94 -1.28 -8.74 -3.30
CA SER A 94 -0.08 -9.52 -3.62
C SER A 94 -0.26 -10.40 -4.86
N GLN A 95 -1.45 -10.96 -5.06
CA GLN A 95 -1.79 -11.76 -6.23
C GLN A 95 -1.83 -10.90 -7.49
N GLU A 96 -2.50 -9.75 -7.45
CA GLU A 96 -2.54 -8.77 -8.56
C GLU A 96 -1.14 -8.30 -8.93
N LEU A 97 -0.33 -7.87 -7.94
CA LEU A 97 1.05 -7.46 -8.17
C LEU A 97 1.88 -8.58 -8.82
N SER A 98 1.73 -9.82 -8.34
CA SER A 98 2.43 -10.99 -8.89
C SER A 98 1.96 -11.35 -10.30
N SER A 99 0.73 -10.99 -10.68
CA SER A 99 0.23 -11.15 -12.04
C SER A 99 0.92 -10.19 -12.99
N VAL A 100 1.06 -8.91 -12.59
CA VAL A 100 1.76 -7.90 -13.38
C VAL A 100 3.23 -8.27 -13.60
N MET A 101 3.91 -8.79 -12.58
CA MET A 101 5.33 -9.15 -12.68
C MET A 101 5.61 -10.41 -13.52
N ARG A 102 4.60 -11.26 -13.73
CA ARG A 102 4.72 -12.50 -14.52
C ARG A 102 4.29 -12.35 -15.97
N SER A 103 3.58 -11.26 -16.30
CA SER A 103 3.15 -10.94 -17.66
C SER A 103 4.33 -10.41 -18.46
#